data_AF-A0A0T5Z1K1-F1
#
_entry.id   AF-A0A0T5Z1K1-F1
#
_cell.length_a   1.000
_cell.length_b   1.000
_cell.length_c   1.000
_cell.angle_alpha   90.00
_cell.angle_beta   90.00
_cell.angle_gamma   90.00
#
_symmetry.space_group_name_H-M   'P 1'
#
loop_
_entity.id
_entity.type
_entity.pdbx_description
1 polymer ?
#
loop_
_entity_poly.entity_id
_entity_poly.type
_entity_poly.pdbx_seq_one_letter_code
_entity_poly.pdbx_strand_id
1 'polypeptide(L)'
;MNNTPFDLDNDTAYQAWREQKLADAPQELGDLVVEIDDPRTLSIAEHDALMQRCRKANMAIYVSKLGDISGTDIPRGFGSHFGLEHLDHNRGAEEDAVTALTVQDDALHSPYIPYSNRAIHWHTDGYYNRLDLQDHALLLHCVRPAMSGGENALMDHEIAYLLMRDANPDYVRALMQEDAMMIPKNVVDGVELRPDRTGPVFIVAADGHLHMRYTMRRRNVVWKDDPLVKEAVLIVPKVLAVYF
;
A
#
# COMPACT_ATOMS: atom_id res chain seq x y z
N MET A 1 15.00 -13.22 -18.57
CA MET A 1 15.16 -12.18 -19.60
C MET A 1 13.99 -11.24 -19.40
N ASN A 2 14.22 -10.19 -18.65
CA ASN A 2 13.19 -9.42 -17.98
C ASN A 2 12.83 -8.21 -18.84
N ASN A 3 11.92 -8.37 -19.80
CA ASN A 3 11.35 -7.24 -20.53
C ASN A 3 10.29 -6.54 -19.67
N THR A 4 10.70 -6.00 -18.53
CA THR A 4 9.86 -5.23 -17.60
C THR A 4 10.38 -3.79 -17.53
N PRO A 5 9.50 -2.78 -17.41
CA PRO A 5 9.91 -1.40 -17.22
C PRO A 5 10.70 -1.18 -15.91
N PHE A 6 10.69 -2.15 -14.99
CA PHE A 6 11.41 -2.08 -13.73
C PHE A 6 12.84 -2.61 -13.80
N ASP A 7 13.27 -3.13 -14.96
CA ASP A 7 14.68 -3.38 -15.23
C ASP A 7 15.40 -2.04 -15.44
N LEU A 8 16.34 -1.73 -14.54
CA LEU A 8 17.07 -0.46 -14.55
C LEU A 8 18.03 -0.33 -15.74
N ASP A 9 18.42 -1.44 -16.36
CA ASP A 9 19.30 -1.44 -17.53
C ASP A 9 18.51 -1.36 -18.86
N ASN A 10 17.18 -1.47 -18.81
CA ASN A 10 16.29 -1.37 -19.96
C ASN A 10 15.55 -0.02 -19.99
N ASP A 11 16.28 1.04 -20.32
CA ASP A 11 15.71 2.39 -20.41
C ASP A 11 14.60 2.49 -21.47
N THR A 12 14.71 1.77 -22.60
CA THR A 12 13.67 1.80 -23.65
C THR A 12 12.31 1.29 -23.14
N ALA A 13 12.29 0.18 -22.40
CA ALA A 13 11.05 -0.33 -21.80
C ALA A 13 10.50 0.65 -20.74
N TYR A 14 11.38 1.25 -19.94
CA TYR A 14 10.99 2.25 -18.95
C TYR A 14 10.36 3.49 -19.59
N GLN A 15 10.98 4.08 -20.62
CA GLN A 15 10.45 5.29 -21.26
C GLN A 15 9.08 5.05 -21.90
N ALA A 16 8.89 3.92 -22.59
CA ALA A 16 7.61 3.56 -23.18
C ALA A 16 6.52 3.36 -22.13
N TRP A 17 6.83 2.63 -21.04
CA TRP A 17 5.90 2.46 -19.93
C TRP A 17 5.59 3.77 -19.21
N ARG A 18 6.60 4.60 -18.98
CA ARG A 18 6.48 5.91 -18.33
C ARG A 18 5.53 6.83 -19.10
N GLU A 19 5.71 6.93 -20.41
CA GLU A 19 4.84 7.73 -21.28
C GLU A 19 3.38 7.27 -21.18
N GLN A 20 3.15 5.94 -21.29
CA GLN A 20 1.81 5.38 -21.16
C GLN A 20 1.19 5.63 -19.77
N LYS A 21 1.96 5.36 -18.70
CA LYS A 21 1.50 5.50 -17.31
C LYS A 21 1.11 6.93 -16.97
N LEU A 22 1.87 7.92 -17.47
CA LEU A 22 1.57 9.34 -17.26
C LEU A 22 0.39 9.82 -18.14
N ALA A 23 0.30 9.37 -19.40
CA ALA A 23 -0.82 9.69 -20.28
C ALA A 23 -2.16 9.15 -19.73
N ASP A 24 -2.10 7.97 -19.10
CA ASP A 24 -3.22 7.32 -18.44
C ASP A 24 -3.28 7.63 -16.93
N ALA A 25 -2.61 8.64 -16.39
CA ALA A 25 -2.78 8.96 -14.98
C ALA A 25 -4.18 9.55 -14.72
N PRO A 26 -4.92 9.12 -13.67
CA PRO A 26 -6.09 9.86 -13.18
C PRO A 26 -5.76 11.33 -12.99
N GLN A 27 -6.67 12.24 -13.34
CA GLN A 27 -6.50 13.69 -13.22
C GLN A 27 -7.37 14.29 -12.11
N GLU A 28 -8.40 13.56 -11.68
CA GLU A 28 -9.26 13.95 -10.57
C GLU A 28 -9.78 12.73 -9.82
N LEU A 29 -10.29 12.94 -8.61
CA LEU A 29 -10.82 11.87 -7.77
C LEU A 29 -11.91 11.04 -8.48
N GLY A 30 -12.74 11.70 -9.29
CA GLY A 30 -13.82 11.06 -10.05
C GLY A 30 -13.34 9.96 -11.01
N ASP A 31 -12.11 10.05 -11.51
CA ASP A 31 -11.52 9.02 -12.37
C ASP A 31 -11.31 7.69 -11.64
N LEU A 32 -11.19 7.73 -10.32
CA LEU A 32 -11.01 6.55 -9.46
C LEU A 32 -12.31 6.00 -8.90
N VAL A 33 -13.40 6.77 -8.95
CA VAL A 33 -14.68 6.42 -8.33
C VAL A 33 -15.51 5.51 -9.23
N VAL A 34 -16.09 4.45 -8.64
CA VAL A 34 -17.12 3.59 -9.22
C VAL A 34 -18.31 3.53 -8.27
N GLU A 35 -19.49 3.91 -8.75
CA GLU A 35 -20.72 3.67 -8.00
C GLU A 35 -21.14 2.21 -8.16
N ILE A 36 -21.44 1.55 -7.04
CA ILE A 36 -21.90 0.16 -7.02
C ILE A 36 -23.15 0.01 -6.15
N ASP A 37 -23.96 -1.01 -6.43
CA ASP A 37 -25.15 -1.31 -5.63
C ASP A 37 -24.77 -1.94 -4.28
N ASP A 38 -24.27 -3.18 -4.30
CA ASP A 38 -23.87 -3.94 -3.11
C ASP A 38 -22.47 -4.56 -3.33
N PRO A 39 -21.46 -4.22 -2.49
CA PRO A 39 -20.11 -4.77 -2.60
C PRO A 39 -20.04 -6.30 -2.58
N ARG A 40 -21.05 -6.96 -1.99
CA ARG A 40 -21.10 -8.43 -1.89
C ARG A 40 -21.55 -9.07 -3.20
N THR A 41 -22.26 -8.35 -4.06
CA THR A 41 -22.84 -8.87 -5.30
C THR A 41 -22.61 -7.92 -6.46
N LEU A 42 -21.36 -7.82 -6.92
CA LEU A 42 -21.01 -6.98 -8.07
C LEU A 42 -21.63 -7.54 -9.35
N SER A 43 -22.21 -6.66 -10.15
CA SER A 43 -22.44 -6.91 -11.56
C SER A 43 -21.12 -6.97 -12.32
N ILE A 44 -21.15 -7.57 -13.52
CA ILE A 44 -19.99 -7.65 -14.40
C ILE A 44 -19.46 -6.25 -14.73
N ALA A 45 -20.35 -5.29 -14.98
CA ALA A 45 -19.97 -3.92 -15.34
C ALA A 45 -19.27 -3.19 -14.17
N GLU A 46 -19.75 -3.38 -12.94
CA GLU A 46 -19.12 -2.79 -11.73
C GLU A 46 -17.74 -3.41 -11.50
N HIS A 47 -17.62 -4.74 -11.62
CA HIS A 47 -16.34 -5.45 -11.50
C HIS A 47 -15.32 -4.98 -12.54
N ASP A 48 -15.72 -4.93 -13.82
CA ASP A 48 -14.85 -4.48 -14.92
C ASP A 48 -14.39 -3.04 -14.72
N ALA A 49 -15.30 -2.15 -14.27
CA ALA A 49 -14.98 -0.75 -14.01
C ALA A 49 -13.96 -0.56 -12.87
N LEU A 50 -14.06 -1.38 -11.81
CA LEU A 50 -13.11 -1.41 -10.70
C LEU A 50 -11.76 -1.97 -11.14
N MET A 51 -11.76 -3.10 -11.86
CA MET A 51 -10.53 -3.70 -12.39
C MET A 51 -9.80 -2.77 -13.37
N GLN A 52 -10.53 -2.04 -14.21
CA GLN A 52 -9.96 -1.07 -15.13
C GLN A 52 -9.19 0.03 -14.37
N ARG A 53 -9.75 0.55 -13.29
CA ARG A 53 -9.11 1.57 -12.46
C ARG A 53 -7.89 1.03 -11.71
N CYS A 54 -8.01 -0.15 -11.09
CA CYS A 54 -6.87 -0.81 -10.45
C CYS A 54 -5.71 -1.05 -11.41
N ARG A 55 -5.97 -1.50 -12.65
CA ARG A 55 -4.93 -1.70 -13.68
C ARG A 55 -4.26 -0.38 -14.10
N LYS A 56 -5.00 0.72 -14.10
CA LYS A 56 -4.53 2.04 -14.53
C LYS A 56 -3.71 2.73 -13.42
N ALA A 57 -4.22 2.71 -12.19
CA ALA A 57 -3.74 3.55 -11.09
C ALA A 57 -3.35 2.79 -9.81
N ASN A 58 -3.27 1.46 -9.85
CA ASN A 58 -3.07 0.57 -8.69
C ASN A 58 -4.10 0.73 -7.56
N MET A 59 -5.23 1.39 -7.85
CA MET A 59 -6.32 1.59 -6.90
C MET A 59 -7.66 1.87 -7.59
N ALA A 60 -8.74 1.68 -6.85
CA ALA A 60 -10.07 2.16 -7.17
C ALA A 60 -10.81 2.53 -5.88
N ILE A 61 -11.76 3.46 -5.98
CA ILE A 61 -12.65 3.85 -4.89
C ILE A 61 -14.05 3.45 -5.29
N TYR A 62 -14.77 2.71 -4.44
CA TYR A 62 -16.18 2.44 -4.69
C TYR A 62 -17.07 3.27 -3.76
N VAL A 63 -18.25 3.61 -4.25
CA VAL A 63 -19.33 4.21 -3.47
C VAL A 63 -20.50 3.24 -3.52
N SER A 64 -20.89 2.71 -2.36
CA SER A 64 -21.98 1.72 -2.26
C SER A 64 -23.28 2.34 -1.76
N LYS A 65 -24.42 1.70 -2.09
CA LYS A 65 -25.74 2.11 -1.58
C LYS A 65 -26.08 1.56 -0.19
N LEU A 66 -25.15 0.85 0.45
CA LEU A 66 -25.38 0.22 1.75
C LEU A 66 -25.48 1.22 2.92
N GLY A 67 -24.97 2.45 2.76
CA GLY A 67 -24.96 3.44 3.84
C GLY A 67 -24.19 2.94 5.07
N ASP A 68 -24.78 3.07 6.26
CA ASP A 68 -24.17 2.73 7.55
C ASP A 68 -24.25 1.22 7.90
N ILE A 69 -24.63 0.34 6.96
CA ILE A 69 -24.69 -1.11 7.22
C ILE A 69 -23.27 -1.61 7.50
N SER A 70 -23.08 -2.20 8.68
CA SER A 70 -21.81 -2.80 9.11
C SER A 70 -21.87 -4.32 9.03
N GLY A 71 -20.78 -4.93 8.61
CA GLY A 71 -20.59 -6.38 8.67
C GLY A 71 -19.28 -6.78 8.01
N THR A 72 -18.59 -7.76 8.56
CA THR A 72 -17.33 -8.26 7.98
C THR A 72 -17.57 -9.03 6.67
N ASP A 73 -18.80 -9.50 6.43
CA ASP A 73 -19.25 -10.09 5.17
C ASP A 73 -19.15 -9.12 3.98
N ILE A 74 -19.25 -7.81 4.23
CA ILE A 74 -19.19 -6.78 3.18
C ILE A 74 -17.79 -6.69 2.56
N PRO A 75 -16.71 -6.35 3.31
CA PRO A 75 -15.37 -6.32 2.74
C PRO A 75 -14.91 -7.70 2.28
N ARG A 76 -15.30 -8.80 2.94
CA ARG A 76 -14.93 -10.16 2.51
C ARG A 76 -15.60 -10.53 1.19
N GLY A 77 -16.91 -10.29 1.07
CA GLY A 77 -17.66 -10.52 -0.16
C GLY A 77 -17.09 -9.68 -1.31
N PHE A 78 -16.79 -8.41 -1.06
CA PHE A 78 -16.16 -7.54 -2.05
C PHE A 78 -14.79 -8.07 -2.48
N GLY A 79 -13.89 -8.36 -1.54
CA GLY A 79 -12.56 -8.88 -1.82
C GLY A 79 -12.56 -10.19 -2.60
N SER A 80 -13.55 -11.06 -2.36
CA SER A 80 -13.68 -12.35 -3.08
C SER A 80 -13.84 -12.18 -4.59
N HIS A 81 -14.49 -11.11 -5.06
CA HIS A 81 -14.63 -10.82 -6.50
C HIS A 81 -13.29 -10.53 -7.19
N PHE A 82 -12.27 -10.22 -6.40
CA PHE A 82 -10.92 -9.89 -6.84
C PHE A 82 -9.88 -10.95 -6.44
N GLY A 83 -10.32 -12.11 -5.93
CA GLY A 83 -9.43 -13.20 -5.52
C GLY A 83 -8.69 -12.95 -4.20
N LEU A 84 -9.17 -12.03 -3.35
CA LEU A 84 -8.60 -11.77 -2.03
C LEU A 84 -9.03 -12.86 -1.03
N GLU A 85 -8.45 -14.05 -1.16
CA GLU A 85 -8.80 -15.24 -0.36
C GLU A 85 -7.80 -15.53 0.76
N HIS A 86 -6.54 -15.12 0.58
CA HIS A 86 -5.46 -15.31 1.56
C HIS A 86 -5.27 -14.05 2.41
N LEU A 87 -6.13 -13.89 3.42
CA LEU A 87 -6.15 -12.72 4.28
C LEU A 87 -5.10 -12.78 5.40
N ASP A 88 -4.54 -11.63 5.78
CA ASP A 88 -3.61 -11.53 6.92
C ASP A 88 -4.38 -11.52 8.25
N HIS A 89 -4.19 -12.56 9.05
CA HIS A 89 -4.68 -12.64 10.43
C HIS A 89 -3.78 -11.83 11.36
N ASN A 90 -3.77 -10.52 11.16
CA ASN A 90 -3.02 -9.61 12.02
C ASN A 90 -3.59 -9.60 13.46
N ARG A 91 -2.81 -9.05 14.40
CA ARG A 91 -3.15 -9.10 15.84
C ARG A 91 -4.47 -8.45 16.23
N GLY A 92 -4.99 -7.49 15.46
CA GLY A 92 -6.27 -6.84 15.71
C GLY A 92 -7.35 -7.27 14.73
N ALA A 93 -7.13 -8.36 13.99
CA ALA A 93 -8.16 -8.94 13.16
C ALA A 93 -9.10 -9.83 13.99
N GLU A 94 -10.37 -9.82 13.61
CA GLU A 94 -11.36 -10.78 14.08
C GLU A 94 -11.05 -12.20 13.56
N GLU A 95 -11.85 -13.18 13.97
CA GLU A 95 -11.68 -14.59 13.55
C GLU A 95 -11.65 -14.76 12.02
N ASP A 96 -12.31 -13.86 11.29
CA ASP A 96 -12.41 -13.88 9.83
C ASP A 96 -11.38 -12.99 9.11
N ALA A 97 -10.31 -12.60 9.80
CA ALA A 97 -9.22 -11.76 9.31
C ALA A 97 -9.59 -10.32 8.94
N VAL A 98 -10.80 -9.86 9.31
CA VAL A 98 -11.20 -8.46 9.13
C VAL A 98 -10.87 -7.66 10.40
N THR A 99 -10.21 -6.52 10.23
CA THR A 99 -9.91 -5.61 11.34
C THR A 99 -10.89 -4.44 11.36
N ALA A 100 -11.59 -4.27 12.48
CA ALA A 100 -12.43 -3.10 12.71
C ALA A 100 -11.59 -1.90 13.15
N LEU A 101 -11.47 -0.89 12.28
CA LEU A 101 -10.73 0.35 12.58
C LEU A 101 -11.66 1.37 13.25
N THR A 102 -11.65 1.37 14.58
CA THR A 102 -12.34 2.35 15.42
C THR A 102 -11.40 2.87 16.50
N VAL A 103 -11.71 4.03 17.10
CA VAL A 103 -10.94 4.51 18.25
C VAL A 103 -11.21 3.57 19.42
N GLN A 104 -10.15 2.91 19.90
CA GLN A 104 -10.21 1.94 21.00
C GLN A 104 -9.14 2.30 22.03
N ASP A 105 -9.53 2.33 23.30
CA ASP A 105 -8.70 2.76 24.43
C ASP A 105 -8.23 1.60 25.32
N ASP A 106 -8.56 0.36 24.96
CA ASP A 106 -8.11 -0.81 25.70
C ASP A 106 -6.60 -1.07 25.53
N ALA A 107 -6.06 -1.92 26.41
CA ALA A 107 -4.63 -2.19 26.47
C ALA A 107 -4.06 -2.89 25.23
N LEU A 108 -4.88 -3.64 24.48
CA LEU A 108 -4.45 -4.33 23.27
C LEU A 108 -4.29 -3.34 22.11
N HIS A 109 -5.22 -2.39 21.98
CA HIS A 109 -5.30 -1.51 20.81
C HIS A 109 -4.62 -0.15 21.01
N SER A 110 -4.63 0.39 22.23
CA SER A 110 -4.07 1.72 22.54
C SER A 110 -2.60 1.95 22.12
N PRO A 111 -1.71 0.93 22.02
CA PRO A 111 -0.35 1.14 21.48
C PRO A 111 -0.30 1.37 19.96
N TYR A 112 -1.35 1.02 19.20
CA TYR A 112 -1.34 1.02 17.75
C TYR A 112 -2.12 2.22 17.19
N ILE A 113 -1.45 3.00 16.32
CA ILE A 113 -2.00 4.21 15.70
C ILE A 113 -3.35 3.98 14.95
N PRO A 114 -3.57 2.86 14.22
CA PRO A 114 -4.84 2.61 13.55
C PRO A 114 -6.09 2.69 14.43
N TYR A 115 -5.96 2.45 15.75
CA TYR A 115 -7.07 2.51 16.71
C TYR A 115 -7.11 3.82 17.51
N SER A 116 -6.48 4.87 16.98
CA SER A 116 -6.44 6.20 17.56
C SER A 116 -6.92 7.26 16.57
N ASN A 117 -7.11 8.50 17.03
CA ASN A 117 -7.42 9.65 16.17
C ASN A 117 -6.16 10.35 15.61
N ARG A 118 -5.00 9.69 15.61
CA ARG A 118 -3.72 10.24 15.14
C ARG A 118 -3.48 9.88 13.68
N ALA A 119 -2.81 10.78 12.95
CA ALA A 119 -2.38 10.52 11.59
C ALA A 119 -1.43 9.31 11.52
N ILE A 120 -1.67 8.41 10.57
CA ILE A 120 -0.89 7.17 10.39
C ILE A 120 0.38 7.36 9.53
N HIS A 121 0.45 8.49 8.82
CA HIS A 121 1.51 8.86 7.86
C HIS A 121 1.69 7.85 6.71
N TRP A 122 2.57 8.15 5.75
CA TRP A 122 2.84 7.25 4.62
C TRP A 122 3.39 5.90 5.05
N HIS A 123 2.74 4.86 4.57
CA HIS A 123 3.18 3.48 4.72
C HIS A 123 2.48 2.61 3.67
N THR A 124 3.03 1.41 3.48
CA THR A 124 2.35 0.29 2.82
C THR A 124 2.01 -0.72 3.91
N ASP A 125 0.80 -1.28 3.92
CA ASP A 125 0.48 -2.34 4.88
C ASP A 125 1.34 -3.59 4.67
N GLY A 126 1.49 -4.37 5.74
CA GLY A 126 2.40 -5.52 5.73
C GLY A 126 3.89 -5.18 5.74
N TYR A 127 4.31 -3.92 5.93
CA TYR A 127 5.73 -3.56 5.93
C TYR A 127 6.57 -4.26 7.02
N TYR A 128 5.93 -4.75 8.08
CA TYR A 128 6.54 -5.59 9.12
C TYR A 128 6.64 -7.09 8.77
N ASN A 129 6.02 -7.53 7.67
CA ASN A 129 5.90 -8.94 7.32
C ASN A 129 7.22 -9.49 6.78
N ARG A 130 7.29 -10.82 6.70
CA ARG A 130 8.38 -11.51 6.00
C ARG A 130 8.24 -11.25 4.50
N LEU A 131 9.35 -11.25 3.76
CA LEU A 131 9.33 -10.96 2.32
C LEU A 131 8.53 -11.99 1.50
N ASP A 132 8.32 -13.19 2.03
CA ASP A 132 7.45 -14.23 1.45
C ASP A 132 6.00 -14.18 1.94
N LEU A 133 5.62 -13.16 2.73
CA LEU A 133 4.27 -12.93 3.28
C LEU A 133 3.90 -11.44 3.17
N GLN A 134 4.19 -10.81 2.04
CA GLN A 134 3.84 -9.41 1.81
C GLN A 134 2.36 -9.25 1.46
N ASP A 135 1.79 -8.11 1.83
CA ASP A 135 0.42 -7.77 1.46
C ASP A 135 0.43 -7.21 0.04
N HIS A 136 -0.31 -7.86 -0.87
CA HIS A 136 -0.37 -7.47 -2.28
C HIS A 136 -1.59 -6.61 -2.62
N ALA A 137 -2.55 -6.52 -1.69
CA ALA A 137 -3.73 -5.68 -1.82
C ALA A 137 -4.20 -5.27 -0.42
N LEU A 138 -4.78 -4.07 -0.35
CA LEU A 138 -5.48 -3.55 0.83
C LEU A 138 -6.91 -3.24 0.42
N LEU A 139 -7.87 -3.68 1.24
CA LEU A 139 -9.27 -3.31 1.11
C LEU A 139 -9.73 -2.59 2.37
N LEU A 140 -10.13 -1.33 2.21
CA LEU A 140 -10.70 -0.52 3.29
C LEU A 140 -12.17 -0.20 2.98
N HIS A 141 -13.08 -0.69 3.81
CA HIS A 141 -14.51 -0.38 3.72
C HIS A 141 -14.89 0.64 4.80
N CYS A 142 -15.36 1.83 4.38
CA CYS A 142 -15.84 2.84 5.29
C CYS A 142 -17.33 2.60 5.61
N VAL A 143 -17.61 2.11 6.82
CA VAL A 143 -18.99 1.97 7.34
C VAL A 143 -19.56 3.34 7.73
N ARG A 144 -18.76 4.18 8.39
CA ARG A 144 -19.16 5.51 8.83
C ARG A 144 -17.99 6.48 8.70
N PRO A 145 -18.13 7.57 7.93
CA PRO A 145 -17.09 8.59 7.83
C PRO A 145 -16.98 9.38 9.15
N ALA A 146 -15.83 10.01 9.38
CA ALA A 146 -15.68 10.94 10.49
C ALA A 146 -16.52 12.21 10.24
N MET A 147 -16.96 12.86 11.33
CA MET A 147 -17.70 14.14 11.23
C MET A 147 -16.86 15.28 10.63
N SER A 148 -15.54 15.24 10.84
CA SER A 148 -14.56 16.18 10.31
C SER A 148 -13.19 15.49 10.32
N GLY A 149 -12.39 15.74 9.29
CA GLY A 149 -11.13 15.04 9.08
C GLY A 149 -11.35 13.57 8.69
N GLY A 150 -10.32 12.74 8.90
CA GLY A 150 -10.39 11.30 8.59
C GLY A 150 -10.24 10.98 7.10
N GLU A 151 -9.80 11.96 6.30
CA GLU A 151 -9.48 11.75 4.90
C GLU A 151 -8.24 10.84 4.78
N ASN A 152 -8.26 9.97 3.76
CA ASN A 152 -7.09 9.20 3.36
C ASN A 152 -6.43 9.87 2.16
N ALA A 153 -5.12 10.01 2.22
CA ALA A 153 -4.32 10.26 1.03
C ALA A 153 -3.86 8.92 0.46
N LEU A 154 -3.95 8.77 -0.86
CA LEU A 154 -3.56 7.56 -1.58
C LEU A 154 -2.46 7.91 -2.59
N MET A 155 -1.57 6.96 -2.86
CA MET A 155 -0.48 7.15 -3.83
C MET A 155 -0.27 5.86 -4.60
N ASP A 156 -0.24 5.95 -5.93
CA ASP A 156 0.18 4.85 -6.79
C ASP A 156 1.69 4.63 -6.61
N HIS A 157 2.08 3.47 -6.10
CA HIS A 157 3.48 3.14 -5.83
C HIS A 157 4.33 3.06 -7.10
N GLU A 158 3.72 2.80 -8.26
CA GLU A 158 4.40 2.86 -9.55
C GLU A 158 4.71 4.29 -9.97
N ILE A 159 3.84 5.26 -9.66
CA ILE A 159 4.14 6.69 -9.87
C ILE A 159 5.26 7.12 -8.93
N ALA A 160 5.26 6.65 -7.68
CA ALA A 160 6.36 6.94 -6.75
C ALA A 160 7.69 6.39 -7.27
N TYR A 161 7.71 5.15 -7.79
CA TYR A 161 8.88 4.56 -8.44
C TYR A 161 9.34 5.38 -9.65
N LEU A 162 8.41 5.76 -10.54
CA LEU A 162 8.68 6.56 -11.73
C LEU A 162 9.33 7.89 -11.37
N LEU A 163 8.73 8.65 -10.42
CA LEU A 163 9.27 9.93 -9.98
C LEU A 163 10.66 9.78 -9.33
N MET A 164 10.90 8.69 -8.60
CA MET A 164 12.23 8.38 -8.05
C MET A 164 13.24 8.08 -9.15
N ARG A 165 12.86 7.28 -10.16
CA ARG A 165 13.73 6.90 -11.27
C ARG A 165 14.06 8.09 -12.17
N ASP A 166 13.08 8.96 -12.43
CA ASP A 166 13.27 10.22 -13.15
C ASP A 166 14.21 11.17 -12.40
N ALA A 167 14.15 11.20 -11.07
CA ALA A 167 15.05 12.03 -10.27
C ALA A 167 16.49 11.50 -10.34
N ASN A 168 16.68 10.19 -10.14
CA ASN A 168 17.95 9.50 -10.36
C ASN A 168 17.73 7.97 -10.35
N PRO A 169 18.03 7.22 -11.43
CA PRO A 169 17.89 5.77 -11.45
C PRO A 169 18.74 5.06 -10.38
N ASP A 170 19.84 5.68 -9.93
CA ASP A 170 20.68 5.14 -8.86
C ASP A 170 19.96 5.14 -7.50
N TYR A 171 19.00 6.06 -7.27
CA TYR A 171 18.18 6.04 -6.05
C TYR A 171 17.29 4.81 -6.00
N VAL A 172 16.68 4.45 -7.12
CA VAL A 172 15.89 3.22 -7.21
C VAL A 172 16.79 2.00 -7.02
N ARG A 173 17.97 1.97 -7.67
CA ARG A 173 18.95 0.88 -7.49
C ARG A 173 19.34 0.70 -6.02
N ALA A 174 19.57 1.79 -5.30
CA ALA A 174 19.90 1.77 -3.88
C ALA A 174 18.74 1.24 -3.02
N LEU A 175 17.51 1.64 -3.33
CA LEU A 175 16.30 1.21 -2.62
C LEU A 175 15.85 -0.22 -2.97
N MET A 176 16.36 -0.81 -4.05
CA MET A 176 16.17 -2.22 -4.42
C MET A 176 17.19 -3.17 -3.79
N GLN A 177 18.21 -2.66 -3.08
CA GLN A 177 19.17 -3.52 -2.39
C GLN A 177 18.50 -4.31 -1.26
N GLU A 178 18.86 -5.59 -1.11
CA GLU A 178 18.26 -6.52 -0.14
C GLU A 178 18.36 -6.03 1.31
N ASP A 179 19.35 -5.19 1.61
CA ASP A 179 19.64 -4.64 2.94
C ASP A 179 19.33 -3.13 3.07
N ALA A 180 18.60 -2.53 2.11
CA ALA A 180 18.33 -1.09 2.09
C ALA A 180 17.58 -0.60 3.33
N MET A 181 16.54 -1.34 3.75
CA MET A 181 15.67 -0.98 4.87
C MET A 181 15.54 -2.14 5.86
N MET A 182 15.81 -1.85 7.14
CA MET A 182 15.58 -2.77 8.25
C MET A 182 14.56 -2.19 9.22
N ILE A 183 13.61 -3.01 9.64
CA ILE A 183 12.71 -2.69 10.75
C ILE A 183 13.16 -3.49 11.97
N PRO A 184 13.56 -2.83 13.07
CA PRO A 184 14.05 -3.51 14.26
C PRO A 184 13.04 -4.49 14.85
N LYS A 185 13.55 -5.48 15.57
CA LYS A 185 12.76 -6.45 16.32
C LYS A 185 11.83 -5.78 17.32
N ASN A 186 10.68 -6.40 17.54
CA ASN A 186 9.73 -6.00 18.56
C ASN A 186 9.91 -6.89 19.79
N VAL A 187 10.30 -6.30 20.92
CA VAL A 187 10.47 -6.99 22.20
C VAL A 187 9.57 -6.31 23.24
N VAL A 188 8.71 -7.09 23.90
CA VAL A 188 7.81 -6.63 24.97
C VAL A 188 8.05 -7.52 26.19
N ASP A 189 8.31 -6.90 27.34
CA ASP A 189 8.59 -7.59 28.61
C ASP A 189 9.66 -8.70 28.52
N GLY A 190 10.69 -8.46 27.69
CA GLY A 190 11.79 -9.40 27.45
C GLY A 190 11.46 -10.54 26.47
N VAL A 191 10.23 -10.60 25.94
CA VAL A 191 9.82 -11.58 24.94
C VAL A 191 9.92 -10.96 23.54
N GLU A 192 10.64 -11.63 22.65
CA GLU A 192 10.68 -11.24 21.24
C GLU A 192 9.39 -11.66 20.53
N LEU A 193 8.62 -10.67 20.07
CA LEU A 193 7.35 -10.85 19.37
C LEU A 193 7.54 -10.89 17.85
N ARG A 194 8.58 -10.22 17.35
CA ARG A 194 8.95 -10.19 15.93
C ARG A 194 10.46 -9.95 15.83
N PRO A 195 11.21 -10.72 15.02
CA PRO A 195 12.63 -10.46 14.79
C PRO A 195 12.84 -9.24 13.88
N ASP A 196 14.09 -8.89 13.62
CA ASP A 196 14.44 -7.88 12.61
C ASP A 196 13.87 -8.25 11.23
N ARG A 197 13.47 -7.22 10.47
CA ARG A 197 12.91 -7.36 9.11
C ARG A 197 13.68 -6.49 8.15
N THR A 198 14.69 -7.08 7.55
CA THR A 198 15.53 -6.47 6.52
C THR A 198 14.99 -6.79 5.13
N GLY A 199 15.05 -5.83 4.23
CA GLY A 199 14.59 -6.00 2.86
C GLY A 199 14.69 -4.71 2.03
N PRO A 200 14.51 -4.81 0.71
CA PRO A 200 14.44 -3.68 -0.20
C PRO A 200 13.12 -2.91 -0.05
N VAL A 201 13.11 -1.63 -0.43
CA VAL A 201 11.88 -0.82 -0.52
C VAL A 201 11.11 -1.14 -1.79
N PHE A 202 11.79 -1.31 -2.93
CA PHE A 202 11.18 -1.71 -4.20
C PHE A 202 11.58 -3.14 -4.55
N ILE A 203 10.60 -3.96 -4.93
CA ILE A 203 10.80 -5.36 -5.31
C ILE A 203 10.12 -5.57 -6.66
N VAL A 204 10.80 -6.22 -7.59
CA VAL A 204 10.16 -6.75 -8.79
C VAL A 204 9.80 -8.20 -8.50
N ALA A 205 8.51 -8.50 -8.44
CA ALA A 205 8.01 -9.84 -8.24
C ALA A 205 8.33 -10.75 -9.44
N ALA A 206 8.23 -12.06 -9.25
CA ALA A 206 8.57 -13.03 -10.28
C ALA A 206 7.72 -12.92 -11.55
N ASP A 207 6.50 -12.38 -11.44
CA ASP A 207 5.58 -12.08 -12.53
C ASP A 207 5.85 -10.74 -13.22
N GLY A 208 6.82 -9.97 -12.73
CA GLY A 208 7.25 -8.69 -13.31
C GLY A 208 6.54 -7.47 -12.74
N HIS A 209 5.65 -7.62 -11.77
CA HIS A 209 5.00 -6.49 -11.09
C HIS A 209 5.90 -5.85 -10.04
N LEU A 210 5.73 -4.54 -9.84
CA LEU A 210 6.42 -3.80 -8.79
C LEU A 210 5.66 -3.92 -7.47
N HIS A 211 6.38 -4.26 -6.41
CA HIS A 211 5.92 -4.18 -5.02
C HIS A 211 6.71 -3.10 -4.29
N MET A 212 6.05 -2.38 -3.39
CA MET A 212 6.68 -1.38 -2.54
C MET A 212 6.47 -1.73 -1.07
N ARG A 213 7.54 -1.66 -0.28
CA ARG A 213 7.55 -1.82 1.18
C ARG A 213 8.13 -0.56 1.80
N TYR A 214 7.30 0.26 2.43
CA TYR A 214 7.73 1.55 2.97
C TYR A 214 7.01 1.97 4.24
N THR A 215 7.69 2.74 5.07
CA THR A 215 7.07 3.51 6.16
C THR A 215 7.83 4.81 6.40
N MET A 216 7.09 5.90 6.64
CA MET A 216 7.64 7.20 7.00
C MET A 216 8.02 7.29 8.49
N ARG A 217 7.75 6.23 9.28
CA ARG A 217 8.03 6.19 10.72
C ARG A 217 9.54 6.17 11.00
N ARG A 218 10.08 7.33 11.36
CA ARG A 218 11.53 7.50 11.61
C ARG A 218 12.09 6.71 12.78
N ARG A 219 11.29 6.45 13.83
CA ARG A 219 11.78 5.82 15.07
C ARG A 219 11.97 4.31 14.97
N ASN A 220 11.37 3.68 13.95
CA ASN A 220 11.27 2.22 13.83
C ASN A 220 11.83 1.72 12.48
N VAL A 221 12.72 2.48 11.85
CA VAL A 221 13.39 2.09 10.62
C VAL A 221 14.87 2.42 10.72
N VAL A 222 15.71 1.44 10.40
CA VAL A 222 17.15 1.58 10.23
C VAL A 222 17.44 1.45 8.73
N TRP A 223 18.05 2.48 8.17
CA TRP A 223 18.49 2.48 6.77
C TRP A 223 19.93 2.00 6.68
N LYS A 224 20.29 1.35 5.58
CA LYS A 224 21.67 1.00 5.28
C LYS A 224 22.57 2.22 5.39
N ASP A 225 23.76 2.05 5.98
CA ASP A 225 24.76 3.11 6.08
C ASP A 225 25.49 3.31 4.74
N ASP A 226 24.73 3.76 3.75
CA ASP A 226 25.18 4.02 2.39
C ASP A 226 24.76 5.44 1.98
N PRO A 227 25.67 6.27 1.43
CA PRO A 227 25.35 7.65 1.05
C PRO A 227 24.17 7.76 0.08
N LEU A 228 24.10 6.87 -0.91
CA LEU A 228 23.08 6.88 -1.95
C LEU A 228 21.71 6.43 -1.39
N VAL A 229 21.69 5.44 -0.48
CA VAL A 229 20.47 5.06 0.25
C VAL A 229 19.95 6.25 1.07
N LYS A 230 20.83 6.95 1.80
CA LYS A 230 20.44 8.11 2.62
C LYS A 230 19.88 9.24 1.76
N GLU A 231 20.48 9.52 0.61
CA GLU A 231 19.95 10.50 -0.35
C GLU A 231 18.59 10.08 -0.88
N ALA A 232 18.45 8.84 -1.35
CA ALA A 232 17.20 8.30 -1.89
C ALA A 232 16.04 8.41 -0.87
N VAL A 233 16.30 8.07 0.39
CA VAL A 233 15.32 8.15 1.49
C VAL A 233 14.82 9.58 1.73
N LEU A 234 15.64 10.61 1.48
CA LEU A 234 15.23 12.01 1.60
C LEU A 234 14.32 12.47 0.44
N ILE A 235 14.32 11.74 -0.68
CA ILE A 235 13.47 12.03 -1.83
C ILE A 235 12.09 11.36 -1.69
N VAL A 236 12.01 10.18 -1.05
CA VAL A 236 10.73 9.43 -0.92
C VAL A 236 9.57 10.31 -0.40
N PRO A 237 9.69 11.07 0.71
CA PRO A 237 8.58 11.91 1.18
C PRO A 237 8.18 13.02 0.20
N LYS A 238 9.10 13.47 -0.67
CA LYS A 238 8.83 14.51 -1.67
C LYS A 238 8.02 13.96 -2.83
N VAL A 239 8.35 12.75 -3.30
CA VAL A 239 7.58 12.10 -4.38
C VAL A 239 6.22 11.66 -3.90
N LEU A 240 6.12 11.22 -2.63
CA LEU A 240 4.83 10.89 -2.03
C LEU A 240 3.96 12.13 -1.86
N ALA A 241 4.53 13.33 -1.69
CA ALA A 241 3.78 14.57 -1.50
C ALA A 241 3.11 15.14 -2.77
N VAL A 242 3.28 14.48 -3.92
CA VAL A 242 2.64 14.87 -5.19
C VAL A 242 1.29 14.16 -5.27
N TYR A 243 0.21 14.83 -4.85
CA TYR A 243 -1.14 14.25 -4.80
C TYR A 243 -2.11 14.84 -5.83
N PHE A 244 -3.20 14.10 -6.05
CA PHE A 244 -4.55 14.64 -6.21
C PHE A 244 -5.26 14.66 -4.85
#